data_AF-A0A7Z9PWV1-F1
#
_entry.id   AF-A0A7Z9PWV1-F1
#
_cell.length_a   1.000
_cell.length_b   1.000
_cell.length_c   1.000
_cell.angle_alpha   90.00
_cell.angle_beta   90.00
_cell.angle_gamma   90.00
#
_symmetry.space_group_name_H-M   'P 1'
#
loop_
_entity.id
_entity.type
_entity.pdbx_description
1 polymer ?
#
loop_
_entity_poly.entity_id
_entity_poly.type
_entity_poly.pdbx_seq_one_letter_code
_entity_poly.pdbx_strand_id
1 'polypeptide(L)'
;AISQLSAAIQEIAATIKDMNVSASQMSEKASESVEEARAREAAGTQGLSAVDRSLEAAQTVTRQVNQVGEITLELNQKAARIERIVFFVNELTERSNILSINAALLASANDGNRDSFSVLAEEMQKLTSRSKTATLEIHETLQDVRSQIQRVVLATEETSKQVKYGNDAASQASESIKVLKNAVDHGNNTFLQVVAAVRQQSTALTQVEQALQAMRESAELVEDESRQLRSDAARLAQLNESLENSELLKAVR
;
A
#
# COMPACT_ATOMS: atom_id res chain seq x y z
N ALA A 1 52.99 -23.78 -32.34
CA ALA A 1 51.86 -23.69 -33.28
C ALA A 1 50.73 -24.66 -32.90
N ILE A 2 50.76 -25.95 -33.27
CA ILE A 2 49.62 -26.89 -33.02
C ILE A 2 49.31 -27.10 -31.54
N SER A 3 50.33 -27.29 -30.69
CA SER A 3 50.15 -27.37 -29.23
C SER A 3 49.53 -26.09 -28.63
N GLN A 4 49.89 -24.91 -29.15
CA GLN A 4 49.29 -23.64 -28.71
C GLN A 4 47.83 -23.51 -29.17
N LEU A 5 47.52 -23.95 -30.39
CA LEU A 5 46.15 -23.99 -30.91
C LEU A 5 45.26 -24.92 -30.07
N SER A 6 45.76 -26.12 -29.73
CA SER A 6 45.03 -27.08 -28.88
C SER A 6 44.75 -26.50 -27.48
N ALA A 7 45.73 -25.83 -26.88
CA ALA A 7 45.55 -25.15 -25.59
C ALA A 7 44.48 -24.03 -25.67
N ALA A 8 44.53 -23.19 -26.70
CA ALA A 8 43.54 -22.13 -26.92
C ALA A 8 42.13 -22.71 -27.09
N ILE A 9 41.97 -23.81 -27.83
CA ILE A 9 40.68 -24.47 -28.00
C ILE A 9 40.15 -25.03 -26.66
N GLN A 10 41.02 -25.58 -25.81
CA GLN A 10 40.61 -26.07 -24.48
C GLN A 10 40.16 -24.91 -23.58
N GLU A 11 40.84 -23.78 -23.62
CA GLU A 11 40.49 -22.58 -22.85
C GLU A 11 39.13 -21.99 -23.28
N ILE A 12 38.88 -21.91 -24.59
CA ILE A 12 37.58 -21.44 -25.11
C ILE A 12 36.47 -22.44 -24.73
N ALA A 13 36.73 -23.75 -24.83
CA ALA A 13 35.75 -24.76 -24.43
C ALA A 13 35.38 -24.67 -22.93
N ALA A 14 36.37 -24.41 -22.06
CA ALA A 14 36.12 -24.16 -20.64
C ALA A 14 35.26 -22.90 -20.43
N THR A 15 35.59 -21.81 -21.14
CA THR A 15 34.82 -20.56 -21.09
C THR A 15 33.36 -20.77 -21.51
N ILE A 16 33.11 -21.56 -22.56
CA ILE A 16 31.74 -21.85 -23.00
C ILE A 16 30.97 -22.66 -21.95
N LYS A 17 31.63 -23.64 -21.30
CA LYS A 17 31.01 -24.40 -20.22
C LYS A 17 30.55 -23.47 -19.08
N ASP A 18 31.40 -22.52 -18.69
CA ASP A 18 31.07 -21.53 -17.65
C ASP A 18 29.94 -20.59 -18.10
N MET A 19 29.91 -20.20 -19.39
CA MET A 19 28.82 -19.41 -19.97
C MET A 19 27.49 -20.19 -19.99
N ASN A 20 27.50 -21.50 -20.27
CA ASN A 20 26.32 -22.35 -20.22
C ASN A 20 25.75 -22.47 -18.79
N VAL A 21 26.62 -22.63 -17.79
CA VAL A 21 26.21 -22.60 -16.38
C VAL A 21 25.57 -21.26 -16.02
N SER A 22 26.21 -20.16 -16.41
CA SER A 22 25.70 -18.80 -16.16
C SER A 22 24.34 -18.55 -16.83
N ALA A 23 24.17 -19.04 -18.07
CA ALA A 23 22.92 -18.96 -18.81
C ALA A 23 21.79 -19.72 -18.10
N SER A 24 22.08 -20.95 -17.64
CA SER A 24 21.10 -21.75 -16.87
C SER A 24 20.67 -21.04 -15.59
N GLN A 25 21.62 -20.52 -14.82
CA GLN A 25 21.33 -19.77 -13.58
C GLN A 25 20.51 -18.51 -13.86
N MET A 26 20.80 -17.80 -14.94
CA MET A 26 20.05 -16.61 -15.34
C MET A 26 18.60 -16.95 -15.71
N SER A 27 18.39 -18.07 -16.41
CA SER A 27 17.04 -18.55 -16.74
C SER A 27 16.24 -18.92 -15.49
N GLU A 28 16.87 -19.60 -14.53
CA GLU A 28 16.24 -19.97 -13.26
C GLU A 28 15.85 -18.71 -12.46
N LYS A 29 16.77 -17.77 -12.29
CA LYS A 29 16.52 -16.49 -11.59
C LYS A 29 15.43 -15.66 -12.25
N ALA A 30 15.39 -15.63 -13.58
CA ALA A 30 14.32 -14.95 -14.30
C ALA A 30 12.96 -15.62 -14.04
N SER A 31 12.90 -16.96 -14.04
CA SER A 31 11.67 -17.69 -13.72
C SER A 31 11.20 -17.48 -12.28
N GLU A 32 12.10 -17.50 -11.30
CA GLU A 32 11.78 -17.17 -9.91
C GLU A 32 11.21 -15.75 -9.79
N SER A 33 11.82 -14.79 -10.49
CA SER A 33 11.40 -13.38 -10.46
C SER A 33 10.00 -13.17 -11.06
N VAL A 34 9.64 -13.92 -12.10
CA VAL A 34 8.29 -13.93 -12.70
C VAL A 34 7.25 -14.42 -11.69
N GLU A 35 7.57 -15.47 -10.93
CA GLU A 35 6.64 -16.01 -9.93
C GLU A 35 6.50 -15.08 -8.71
N GLU A 36 7.59 -14.48 -8.25
CA GLU A 36 7.53 -13.43 -7.22
C GLU A 36 6.72 -12.22 -7.68
N ALA A 37 6.85 -11.82 -8.95
CA ALA A 37 6.06 -10.73 -9.53
C ALA A 37 4.56 -11.03 -9.47
N ARG A 38 4.12 -12.26 -9.79
CA ARG A 38 2.71 -12.67 -9.67
C ARG A 38 2.20 -12.60 -8.24
N ALA A 39 3.00 -13.05 -7.28
CA ALA A 39 2.64 -12.96 -5.87
C ALA A 39 2.48 -11.50 -5.42
N ARG A 40 3.35 -10.60 -5.88
CA ARG A 40 3.27 -9.15 -5.61
C ARG A 40 2.05 -8.52 -6.28
N GLU A 41 1.71 -8.93 -7.51
CA GLU A 41 0.50 -8.47 -8.21
C GLU A 41 -0.78 -8.86 -7.45
N ALA A 42 -0.85 -10.11 -6.98
CA ALA A 42 -1.97 -10.60 -6.18
C ALA A 42 -2.09 -9.81 -4.86
N ALA A 43 -0.97 -9.56 -4.17
CA ALA A 43 -0.94 -8.75 -2.97
C ALA A 43 -1.37 -7.30 -3.23
N GLY A 44 -0.92 -6.69 -4.34
CA GLY A 44 -1.33 -5.34 -4.75
C GLY A 44 -2.83 -5.25 -5.03
N THR A 45 -3.40 -6.26 -5.71
CA THR A 45 -4.84 -6.34 -6.00
C THR A 45 -5.65 -6.46 -4.71
N GLN A 46 -5.24 -7.32 -3.77
CA GLN A 46 -5.87 -7.42 -2.45
C GLN A 46 -5.75 -6.11 -1.67
N GLY A 47 -4.60 -5.44 -1.74
CA GLY A 47 -4.36 -4.14 -1.13
C GLY A 47 -5.33 -3.06 -1.66
N LEU A 48 -5.51 -2.97 -2.98
CA LEU A 48 -6.48 -2.05 -3.59
C LEU A 48 -7.90 -2.35 -3.11
N SER A 49 -8.32 -3.62 -3.09
CA SER A 49 -9.65 -3.99 -2.59
C SER A 49 -9.83 -3.64 -1.09
N ALA A 50 -8.79 -3.76 -0.28
CA ALA A 50 -8.84 -3.34 1.12
C ALA A 50 -8.98 -1.81 1.26
N VAL A 51 -8.27 -1.05 0.43
CA VAL A 51 -8.38 0.41 0.37
C VAL A 51 -9.79 0.84 -0.06
N ASP A 52 -10.35 0.21 -1.10
CA ASP A 52 -11.72 0.52 -1.58
C ASP A 52 -12.77 0.29 -0.49
N ARG A 53 -12.69 -0.83 0.23
CA ARG A 53 -13.57 -1.11 1.38
C ARG A 53 -13.40 -0.07 2.51
N SER A 54 -12.17 0.39 2.74
CA SER A 54 -11.90 1.43 3.74
C SER A 54 -12.53 2.77 3.33
N LEU A 55 -12.43 3.15 2.06
CA LEU A 55 -13.06 4.35 1.52
C LEU A 55 -14.60 4.29 1.61
N GLU A 56 -15.20 3.14 1.33
CA GLU A 56 -16.66 2.94 1.49
C GLU A 56 -17.09 3.06 2.96
N ALA A 57 -16.32 2.46 3.88
CA ALA A 57 -16.57 2.59 5.31
C ALA A 57 -16.47 4.05 5.77
N ALA A 58 -15.47 4.78 5.31
CA ALA A 58 -15.28 6.20 5.61
C ALA A 58 -16.42 7.09 5.05
N GLN A 59 -16.95 6.78 3.87
CA GLN A 59 -18.16 7.44 3.34
C GLN A 59 -19.37 7.18 4.22
N THR A 60 -19.51 5.97 4.76
CA THR A 60 -20.59 5.65 5.71
C THR A 60 -20.45 6.42 7.02
N VAL A 61 -19.24 6.52 7.57
CA VAL A 61 -18.96 7.35 8.75
C VAL A 61 -19.28 8.82 8.46
N THR A 62 -18.91 9.35 7.30
CA THR A 62 -19.22 10.73 6.89
C THR A 62 -20.73 11.00 6.92
N ARG A 63 -21.54 10.08 6.37
CA ARG A 63 -23.01 10.20 6.41
C ARG A 63 -23.56 10.18 7.84
N GLN A 64 -23.05 9.29 8.68
CA GLN A 64 -23.46 9.21 10.09
C GLN A 64 -23.10 10.48 10.87
N VAL A 65 -21.91 11.04 10.66
CA VAL A 65 -21.48 12.30 11.27
C VAL A 65 -22.40 13.46 10.87
N ASN A 66 -22.78 13.55 9.59
CA ASN A 66 -23.73 14.56 9.12
C ASN A 66 -25.10 14.41 9.78
N GLN A 67 -25.61 13.17 9.89
CA GLN A 67 -26.89 12.89 10.56
C GLN A 67 -26.85 13.26 12.05
N VAL A 68 -25.73 12.97 12.75
CA VAL A 68 -25.56 13.41 14.14
C VAL A 68 -25.56 14.94 14.23
N GLY A 69 -24.95 15.63 13.26
CA GLY A 69 -25.00 17.09 13.15
C GLY A 69 -26.42 17.64 13.07
N GLU A 70 -27.26 17.06 12.20
CA GLU A 70 -28.68 17.44 12.06
C GLU A 70 -29.47 17.23 13.35
N ILE A 71 -29.34 16.05 13.98
CA ILE A 71 -30.01 15.74 15.25
C ILE A 71 -29.57 16.72 16.35
N THR A 72 -28.28 17.06 16.39
CA THR A 72 -27.73 17.97 17.39
C THR A 72 -28.26 19.39 17.21
N LEU A 73 -28.44 19.83 15.96
CA LEU A 73 -29.08 21.11 15.63
C LEU A 73 -30.54 21.14 16.09
N GLU A 74 -31.32 20.08 15.84
CA GLU A 74 -32.70 19.97 16.30
C GLU A 74 -32.80 19.99 17.83
N LEU A 75 -31.91 19.27 18.53
CA LEU A 75 -31.84 19.27 19.99
C LEU A 75 -31.54 20.67 20.53
N ASN A 76 -30.64 21.41 19.88
CA ASN A 76 -30.34 22.79 20.27
C ASN A 76 -31.58 23.69 20.16
N GLN A 77 -32.34 23.58 19.07
CA GLN A 77 -33.58 24.34 18.86
C GLN A 77 -34.66 23.96 19.89
N LYS A 78 -34.80 22.66 20.21
CA LYS A 78 -35.73 22.18 21.25
C LYS A 78 -35.34 22.71 22.62
N ALA A 79 -34.06 22.65 22.99
CA ALA A 79 -33.56 23.20 24.26
C ALA A 79 -33.86 24.71 24.37
N ALA A 80 -33.59 25.48 23.31
CA ALA A 80 -33.91 26.92 23.26
C ALA A 80 -35.41 27.20 23.37
N ARG A 81 -36.27 26.31 22.85
CA ARG A 81 -37.74 26.43 23.02
C ARG A 81 -38.17 26.16 24.45
N ILE A 82 -37.60 25.15 25.11
CA ILE A 82 -37.90 24.85 26.52
C ILE A 82 -37.44 26.00 27.41
N GLU A 83 -36.26 26.59 27.13
CA GLU A 83 -35.75 27.76 27.86
C GLU A 83 -36.75 28.94 27.84
N ARG A 84 -37.38 29.21 26.70
CA ARG A 84 -38.45 30.22 26.60
C ARG A 84 -39.69 29.87 27.44
N ILE A 85 -40.07 28.59 27.49
CA ILE A 85 -41.19 28.12 28.31
C ILE A 85 -40.86 28.29 29.80
N VAL A 86 -39.66 27.91 30.22
CA VAL A 86 -39.19 28.06 31.62
C VAL A 86 -39.19 29.53 32.02
N PHE A 87 -38.73 30.42 31.15
CA PHE A 87 -38.79 31.87 31.39
C PHE A 87 -40.23 32.36 31.61
N PHE A 88 -41.16 31.93 30.75
CA PHE A 88 -42.58 32.28 30.89
C PHE A 88 -43.22 31.71 32.16
N VAL A 89 -42.91 30.46 32.53
CA VAL A 89 -43.40 29.86 33.78
C VAL A 89 -42.87 30.62 34.99
N ASN A 90 -41.59 30.99 34.99
CA ASN A 90 -41.01 31.79 36.07
C ASN A 90 -41.71 33.16 36.20
N GLU A 91 -42.04 33.80 35.08
CA GLU A 91 -42.83 35.05 35.08
C GLU A 91 -44.24 34.83 35.67
N LEU A 92 -44.93 33.76 35.30
CA LEU A 92 -46.24 33.41 35.86
C LEU A 92 -46.17 33.12 37.36
N THR A 93 -45.12 32.43 37.80
CA THR A 93 -44.88 32.11 39.21
C THR A 93 -44.63 33.37 40.02
N GLU A 94 -43.87 34.33 39.49
CA GLU A 94 -43.64 35.62 40.15
C GLU A 94 -44.93 36.45 40.25
N ARG A 95 -45.75 36.49 39.18
CA ARG A 95 -47.08 37.15 39.21
C ARG A 95 -48.02 36.49 40.21
N SER A 96 -48.03 35.16 40.25
CA SER A 96 -48.85 34.37 41.19
C SER A 96 -48.40 34.58 42.63
N ASN A 97 -47.09 34.75 42.86
CA ASN A 97 -46.53 35.07 44.17
C ASN A 97 -47.01 36.44 44.66
N ILE A 98 -46.99 37.47 43.80
CA ILE A 98 -47.54 38.79 44.11
C ILE A 98 -49.04 38.70 44.41
N LEU A 99 -49.80 37.92 43.63
CA LEU A 99 -51.23 37.74 43.84
C LEU A 99 -51.53 37.05 45.18
N SER A 100 -50.73 36.06 45.56
CA SER A 100 -50.84 35.37 46.84
C SER A 100 -50.60 36.31 48.02
N ILE A 101 -49.56 37.15 47.94
CA ILE A 101 -49.26 38.16 48.97
C ILE A 101 -50.42 39.15 49.11
N ASN A 102 -51.00 39.60 47.99
CA ASN A 102 -52.18 40.48 48.02
C ASN A 102 -53.41 39.78 48.63
N ALA A 103 -53.60 38.48 48.39
CA ALA A 103 -54.66 37.71 49.00
C ALA A 103 -54.48 37.55 50.52
N ALA A 104 -53.25 37.30 50.99
CA ALA A 104 -52.92 37.25 52.42
C ALA A 104 -53.19 38.59 53.13
N LEU A 105 -52.84 39.70 52.47
CA LEU A 105 -53.14 41.05 52.97
C LEU A 105 -54.64 41.31 53.08
N LEU A 106 -55.41 40.95 52.04
CA LEU A 106 -56.88 41.10 52.03
C LEU A 106 -57.56 40.18 53.06
N ALA A 107 -57.06 38.96 53.25
CA ALA A 107 -57.52 38.05 54.28
C ALA A 107 -57.38 38.69 55.66
N SER A 108 -56.23 39.31 55.96
CA SER A 108 -55.97 39.97 57.24
C SER A 108 -56.90 41.17 57.54
N ALA A 109 -57.57 41.73 56.53
CA ALA A 109 -58.38 42.95 56.63
C ALA A 109 -59.89 42.70 56.82
N ASN A 110 -60.41 41.47 56.74
CA ASN A 110 -61.85 41.21 56.62
C ASN A 110 -62.35 40.11 57.59
N ASP A 111 -63.13 40.46 58.62
CA ASP A 111 -63.36 39.60 59.80
C ASP A 111 -64.22 38.34 59.59
N GLY A 112 -65.01 38.25 58.51
CA GLY A 112 -65.98 37.17 58.31
C GLY A 112 -65.41 35.82 57.83
N ASN A 113 -64.28 35.82 57.10
CA ASN A 113 -63.68 34.63 56.45
C ASN A 113 -62.13 34.59 56.51
N ARG A 114 -61.54 35.32 57.47
CA ARG A 114 -60.09 35.51 57.65
C ARG A 114 -59.27 34.23 57.57
N ASP A 115 -59.65 33.23 58.34
CA ASP A 115 -58.86 32.01 58.53
C ASP A 115 -58.79 31.17 57.25
N SER A 116 -59.90 31.06 56.51
CA SER A 116 -59.94 30.28 55.26
C SER A 116 -59.15 30.93 54.13
N PHE A 117 -59.18 32.27 54.00
CA PHE A 117 -58.40 32.98 52.98
C PHE A 117 -56.90 33.05 53.32
N SER A 118 -56.54 33.14 54.60
CA SER A 118 -55.14 33.12 55.04
C SER A 118 -54.47 31.79 54.71
N VAL A 119 -55.13 30.66 55.00
CA VAL A 119 -54.62 29.31 54.69
C VAL A 119 -54.44 29.11 53.18
N LEU A 120 -55.37 29.60 52.37
CA LEU A 120 -55.27 29.54 50.90
C LEU A 120 -54.09 30.35 50.36
N ALA A 121 -53.81 31.52 50.92
CA ALA A 121 -52.69 32.35 50.52
C ALA A 121 -51.33 31.73 50.92
N GLU A 122 -51.23 31.17 52.13
CA GLU A 122 -50.02 30.45 52.56
C GLU A 122 -49.72 29.24 51.65
N GLU A 123 -50.74 28.44 51.31
CA GLU A 123 -50.56 27.29 50.41
C GLU A 123 -50.20 27.74 48.99
N MET A 124 -50.76 28.86 48.51
CA MET A 124 -50.40 29.45 47.22
C MET A 124 -48.96 29.96 47.22
N GLN A 125 -48.49 30.59 48.30
CA GLN A 125 -47.10 31.05 48.43
C GLN A 125 -46.11 29.88 48.48
N LYS A 126 -46.49 28.79 49.15
CA LYS A 126 -45.71 27.55 49.16
C LYS A 126 -45.62 26.93 47.77
N LEU A 127 -46.72 26.94 47.01
CA LEU A 127 -46.75 26.42 45.63
C LEU A 127 -45.90 27.27 44.68
N THR A 128 -45.97 28.60 44.78
CA THR A 128 -45.14 29.50 43.95
C THR A 128 -43.66 29.35 44.28
N SER A 129 -43.29 29.25 45.56
CA SER A 129 -41.90 28.99 45.98
C SER A 129 -41.38 27.68 45.40
N ARG A 130 -42.14 26.58 45.53
CA ARG A 130 -41.79 25.28 44.93
C ARG A 130 -41.67 25.35 43.42
N SER A 131 -42.58 26.08 42.75
CA SER A 131 -42.53 26.27 41.30
C SER A 131 -41.27 27.03 40.87
N LYS A 132 -40.87 28.06 41.63
CA LYS A 132 -39.66 28.85 41.36
C LYS A 132 -38.39 27.99 41.47
N THR A 133 -38.27 27.19 42.52
CA THR A 133 -37.16 26.24 42.68
C THR A 133 -37.11 25.26 41.51
N ALA A 134 -38.24 24.66 41.14
CA ALA A 134 -38.29 23.73 40.01
C ALA A 134 -37.89 24.41 38.68
N THR A 135 -38.32 25.65 38.43
CA THR A 135 -37.90 26.38 37.21
C THR A 135 -36.40 26.68 37.18
N LEU A 136 -35.77 26.93 38.33
CA LEU A 136 -34.32 27.12 38.43
C LEU A 136 -33.56 25.83 38.12
N GLU A 137 -33.97 24.70 38.71
CA GLU A 137 -33.35 23.39 38.45
C GLU A 137 -33.48 22.98 36.97
N ILE A 138 -34.63 23.24 36.34
CA ILE A 138 -34.82 23.01 34.90
C ILE A 138 -33.90 23.93 34.09
N HIS A 139 -33.74 25.20 34.48
CA HIS A 139 -32.85 26.13 33.79
C HIS A 139 -31.39 25.67 33.82
N GLU A 140 -30.89 25.27 34.98
CA GLU A 140 -29.53 24.71 35.14
C GLU A 140 -29.34 23.46 34.28
N THR A 141 -30.30 22.54 34.32
CA THR A 141 -30.28 21.33 33.48
C THR A 141 -30.24 21.68 31.97
N LEU A 142 -30.97 22.70 31.53
CA LEU A 142 -30.95 23.14 30.14
C LEU A 142 -29.60 23.76 29.72
N GLN A 143 -28.94 24.49 30.62
CA GLN A 143 -27.59 25.01 30.37
C GLN A 143 -26.60 23.86 30.19
N ASP A 144 -26.67 22.84 31.05
CA ASP A 144 -25.84 21.65 30.95
C ASP A 144 -26.09 20.88 29.65
N VAL A 145 -27.35 20.67 29.27
CA VAL A 145 -27.71 20.03 28.00
C VAL A 145 -27.17 20.82 26.81
N ARG A 146 -27.25 22.15 26.82
CA ARG A 146 -26.70 23.01 25.75
C ARG A 146 -25.18 22.90 25.67
N SER A 147 -24.49 22.87 26.81
CA SER A 147 -23.03 22.67 26.88
C SER A 147 -22.63 21.31 26.30
N GLN A 148 -23.36 20.24 26.65
CA GLN A 148 -23.12 18.90 26.09
C GLN A 148 -23.36 18.86 24.58
N ILE A 149 -24.42 19.49 24.09
CA ILE A 149 -24.71 19.65 22.66
C ILE A 149 -23.53 20.31 21.93
N GLN A 150 -22.97 21.41 22.47
CA GLN A 150 -21.82 22.07 21.87
C GLN A 150 -20.58 21.16 21.82
N ARG A 151 -20.34 20.38 22.87
CA ARG A 151 -19.25 19.39 22.88
C ARG A 151 -19.43 18.30 21.82
N VAL A 152 -20.66 17.86 21.59
CA VAL A 152 -20.97 16.89 20.51
C VAL A 152 -20.68 17.51 19.15
N VAL A 153 -21.06 18.77 18.90
CA VAL A 153 -20.76 19.47 17.64
C VAL A 153 -19.25 19.55 17.38
N LEU A 154 -18.46 19.93 18.39
CA LEU A 154 -17.00 20.01 18.23
C LEU A 154 -16.40 18.62 17.94
N ALA A 155 -16.90 17.56 18.60
CA ALA A 155 -16.45 16.20 18.36
C ALA A 155 -16.81 15.68 16.96
N THR A 156 -18.00 16.02 16.44
CA THR A 156 -18.41 15.64 15.08
C THR A 156 -17.62 16.41 14.01
N GLU A 157 -17.34 17.69 14.22
CA GLU A 157 -16.48 18.49 13.34
C GLU A 157 -15.07 17.91 13.27
N GLU A 158 -14.48 17.55 14.41
CA GLU A 158 -13.15 16.94 14.45
C GLU A 158 -13.15 15.56 13.78
N THR A 159 -14.17 14.74 14.04
CA THR A 159 -14.33 13.44 13.39
C THR A 159 -14.43 13.59 11.87
N SER A 160 -15.17 14.59 11.38
CA SER A 160 -15.28 14.89 9.94
C SER A 160 -13.91 15.21 9.32
N LYS A 161 -13.08 16.02 10.00
CA LYS A 161 -11.71 16.33 9.55
C LYS A 161 -10.83 15.08 9.50
N GLN A 162 -10.88 14.24 10.54
CA GLN A 162 -10.08 13.01 10.61
C GLN A 162 -10.48 12.01 9.52
N VAL A 163 -11.78 11.87 9.24
CA VAL A 163 -12.27 11.02 8.14
C VAL A 163 -11.80 11.55 6.79
N LYS A 164 -11.83 12.87 6.57
CA LYS A 164 -11.30 13.48 5.34
C LYS A 164 -9.81 13.20 5.16
N TYR A 165 -9.02 13.40 6.20
CA TYR A 165 -7.59 13.08 6.18
C TYR A 165 -7.33 11.60 5.88
N GLY A 166 -8.11 10.70 6.49
CA GLY A 166 -8.05 9.26 6.22
C GLY A 166 -8.37 8.91 4.78
N ASN A 167 -9.36 9.56 4.17
CA ASN A 167 -9.70 9.39 2.75
C ASN A 167 -8.57 9.85 1.83
N ASP A 168 -7.96 11.00 2.10
CA ASP A 168 -6.85 11.52 1.30
C ASP A 168 -5.64 10.59 1.37
N ALA A 169 -5.32 10.08 2.57
CA ALA A 169 -4.24 9.10 2.77
C ALA A 169 -4.53 7.76 2.07
N ALA A 170 -5.76 7.27 2.16
CA ALA A 170 -6.19 6.05 1.47
C ALA A 170 -6.13 6.20 -0.06
N SER A 171 -6.50 7.38 -0.58
CA SER A 171 -6.38 7.69 -2.01
C SER A 171 -4.91 7.69 -2.48
N GLN A 172 -4.00 8.31 -1.71
CA GLN A 172 -2.57 8.27 -2.01
C GLN A 172 -2.00 6.85 -1.95
N ALA A 173 -2.46 6.03 -1.00
CA ALA A 173 -2.08 4.62 -0.92
C ALA A 173 -2.56 3.84 -2.14
N SER A 174 -3.79 4.05 -2.60
CA SER A 174 -4.34 3.45 -3.82
C SER A 174 -3.46 3.78 -5.03
N GLU A 175 -3.09 5.05 -5.20
CA GLU A 175 -2.25 5.48 -6.33
C GLU A 175 -0.84 4.88 -6.25
N SER A 176 -0.26 4.84 -5.06
CA SER A 176 1.05 4.21 -4.85
C SER A 176 1.03 2.72 -5.19
N ILE A 177 -0.03 2.00 -4.83
CA ILE A 177 -0.19 0.59 -5.18
C ILE A 177 -0.34 0.40 -6.69
N LYS A 178 -1.05 1.29 -7.39
CA LYS A 178 -1.15 1.25 -8.87
C LYS A 178 0.21 1.46 -9.54
N VAL A 179 1.00 2.43 -9.05
CA VAL A 179 2.36 2.66 -9.54
C VAL A 179 3.23 1.43 -9.31
N LEU A 180 3.15 0.80 -8.13
CA LEU A 180 3.86 -0.45 -7.84
C LEU A 180 3.44 -1.57 -8.78
N LYS A 181 2.14 -1.72 -9.06
CA LYS A 181 1.64 -2.73 -10.01
C LYS A 181 2.27 -2.52 -11.39
N ASN A 182 2.27 -1.29 -11.91
CA ASN A 182 2.89 -0.98 -13.19
C ASN A 182 4.39 -1.29 -13.22
N ALA A 183 5.10 -1.01 -12.12
CA ALA A 183 6.52 -1.34 -11.99
C ALA A 183 6.77 -2.87 -11.99
N VAL A 184 5.90 -3.63 -11.31
CA VAL A 184 5.95 -5.11 -11.32
C VAL A 184 5.68 -5.66 -12.72
N ASP A 185 4.67 -5.13 -13.42
CA ASP A 185 4.33 -5.55 -14.79
C ASP A 185 5.49 -5.26 -15.77
N HIS A 186 6.16 -4.10 -15.62
CA HIS A 186 7.34 -3.75 -16.41
C HIS A 186 8.53 -4.66 -16.11
N GLY A 187 8.77 -4.96 -14.82
CA GLY A 187 9.81 -5.90 -14.40
C GLY A 187 9.59 -7.29 -14.99
N ASN A 188 8.34 -7.77 -14.98
CA ASN A 188 7.96 -9.06 -15.55
C ASN A 188 8.26 -9.14 -17.06
N ASN A 189 7.92 -8.10 -17.81
CA ASN A 189 8.25 -8.00 -19.23
C ASN A 189 9.77 -8.01 -19.47
N THR A 190 10.54 -7.35 -18.62
CA THR A 190 12.01 -7.35 -18.68
C THR A 190 12.57 -8.76 -18.46
N PHE A 191 12.05 -9.50 -17.47
CA PHE A 191 12.48 -10.88 -17.23
C PHE A 191 12.14 -11.82 -18.40
N LEU A 192 10.98 -11.65 -19.04
CA LEU A 192 10.65 -12.40 -20.26
C LEU A 192 11.65 -12.15 -21.40
N GLN A 193 12.12 -10.90 -21.55
CA GLN A 193 13.18 -10.57 -22.52
C GLN A 193 14.52 -11.21 -22.14
N VAL A 194 14.88 -11.25 -20.85
CA VAL A 194 16.08 -11.96 -20.36
C VAL A 194 16.01 -13.44 -20.69
N VAL A 195 14.88 -14.11 -20.44
CA VAL A 195 14.70 -15.53 -20.79
C VAL A 195 14.87 -15.76 -22.29
N ALA A 196 14.32 -14.86 -23.13
CA ALA A 196 14.50 -14.94 -24.58
C ALA A 196 15.97 -14.75 -25.00
N ALA A 197 16.66 -13.77 -24.43
CA ALA A 197 18.08 -13.51 -24.69
C ALA A 197 18.97 -14.69 -24.25
N VAL A 198 18.70 -15.29 -23.09
CA VAL A 198 19.40 -16.48 -22.58
C VAL A 198 19.21 -17.68 -23.52
N ARG A 199 17.99 -17.90 -24.04
CA ARG A 199 17.75 -18.96 -25.04
C ARG A 199 18.54 -18.74 -26.33
N GLN A 200 18.60 -17.50 -26.80
CA GLN A 200 19.41 -17.15 -27.97
C GLN A 200 20.91 -17.35 -27.70
N GLN A 201 21.39 -16.94 -26.52
CA GLN A 201 22.77 -17.14 -26.09
C GLN A 201 23.13 -18.63 -26.02
N SER A 202 22.27 -19.47 -25.46
CA SER A 202 22.49 -20.92 -25.41
C SER A 202 22.62 -21.52 -26.81
N THR A 203 21.77 -21.09 -27.76
CA THR A 203 21.86 -21.52 -29.16
C THR A 203 23.19 -21.09 -29.79
N ALA A 204 23.64 -19.86 -29.55
CA ALA A 204 24.92 -19.36 -30.05
C ALA A 204 26.10 -20.14 -29.44
N LEU A 205 26.06 -20.46 -28.15
CA LEU A 205 27.10 -21.25 -27.48
C LEU A 205 27.22 -22.65 -28.09
N THR A 206 26.10 -23.33 -28.38
CA THR A 206 26.11 -24.61 -29.09
C THR A 206 26.77 -24.51 -30.47
N GLN A 207 26.57 -23.42 -31.21
CA GLN A 207 27.24 -23.20 -32.49
C GLN A 207 28.76 -23.01 -32.32
N VAL A 208 29.19 -22.31 -31.28
CA VAL A 208 30.62 -22.13 -30.98
C VAL A 208 31.25 -23.46 -30.55
N GLU A 209 30.56 -24.29 -29.77
CA GLU A 209 31.02 -25.65 -29.42
C GLU A 209 31.25 -26.50 -30.67
N GLN A 210 30.32 -26.47 -31.63
CA GLN A 210 30.47 -27.16 -32.92
C GLN A 210 31.67 -26.64 -33.72
N ALA A 211 31.87 -25.31 -33.76
CA ALA A 211 33.01 -24.71 -34.44
C ALA A 211 34.35 -25.07 -33.79
N LEU A 212 34.40 -25.15 -32.45
CA LEU A 212 35.59 -25.61 -31.73
C LEU A 212 35.89 -27.07 -32.02
N GLN A 213 34.87 -27.92 -32.08
CA GLN A 213 35.04 -29.32 -32.42
C GLN A 213 35.63 -29.49 -33.83
N ALA A 214 35.09 -28.77 -34.82
CA ALA A 214 35.64 -28.75 -36.18
C ALA A 214 37.08 -28.21 -36.22
N MET A 215 37.42 -27.20 -35.40
CA MET A 215 38.81 -26.73 -35.29
C MET A 215 39.75 -27.75 -34.67
N ARG A 216 39.29 -28.56 -33.69
CA ARG A 216 40.10 -29.67 -33.15
C ARG A 216 40.41 -30.69 -34.22
N GLU A 217 39.39 -31.14 -34.95
CA GLU A 217 39.53 -32.11 -36.04
C GLU A 217 40.48 -31.58 -37.13
N SER A 218 40.35 -30.30 -37.50
CA SER A 218 41.24 -29.68 -38.48
C SER A 218 42.69 -29.55 -37.95
N ALA A 219 42.88 -29.28 -36.66
CA ALA A 219 44.21 -29.21 -36.07
C ALA A 219 44.91 -30.59 -36.03
N GLU A 220 44.15 -31.65 -35.74
CA GLU A 220 44.62 -33.04 -35.79
C GLU A 220 45.03 -33.44 -37.21
N LEU A 221 44.20 -33.12 -38.22
CA LEU A 221 44.54 -33.35 -39.63
C LEU A 221 45.84 -32.64 -40.04
N VAL A 222 46.02 -31.37 -39.67
CA VAL A 222 47.24 -30.60 -39.96
C VAL A 222 48.46 -31.20 -39.24
N GLU A 223 48.29 -31.75 -38.04
CA GLU A 223 49.36 -32.44 -37.32
C GLU A 223 49.81 -33.71 -38.06
N ASP A 224 48.85 -34.53 -38.49
CA ASP A 224 49.13 -35.76 -39.24
C ASP A 224 49.76 -35.47 -40.60
N GLU A 225 49.24 -34.49 -41.35
CA GLU A 225 49.86 -34.03 -42.59
C GLU A 225 51.29 -33.52 -42.35
N SER A 226 51.53 -32.74 -41.30
CA SER A 226 52.86 -32.24 -40.96
C SER A 226 53.84 -33.36 -40.62
N ARG A 227 53.38 -34.42 -39.93
CA ARG A 227 54.19 -35.61 -39.63
C ARG A 227 54.53 -36.36 -40.92
N GLN A 228 53.56 -36.53 -41.82
CA GLN A 228 53.75 -37.19 -43.09
C GLN A 228 54.72 -36.43 -44.00
N LEU A 229 54.56 -35.11 -44.10
CA LEU A 229 55.47 -34.23 -44.86
C LEU A 229 56.91 -34.28 -44.34
N ARG A 230 57.09 -34.34 -43.01
CA ARG A 230 58.42 -34.52 -42.40
C ARG A 230 59.02 -35.88 -42.72
N SER A 231 58.22 -36.94 -42.71
CA SER A 231 58.64 -38.30 -43.10
C SER A 231 59.08 -38.34 -44.57
N ASP A 232 58.28 -37.75 -45.46
CA ASP A 232 58.57 -37.71 -46.89
C ASP A 232 59.82 -36.87 -47.19
N ALA A 233 59.99 -35.72 -46.54
CA ALA A 233 61.19 -34.90 -46.63
C ALA A 233 62.44 -35.67 -46.16
N ALA A 234 62.33 -36.43 -45.06
CA ALA A 234 63.44 -37.26 -44.57
C ALA A 234 63.81 -38.38 -45.57
N ARG A 235 62.81 -39.04 -46.17
CA ARG A 235 63.04 -40.04 -47.23
C ARG A 235 63.70 -39.44 -48.47
N LEU A 236 63.26 -38.25 -48.90
CA LEU A 236 63.86 -37.54 -50.03
C LEU A 236 65.31 -37.16 -49.75
N ALA A 237 65.62 -36.65 -48.55
CA ALA A 237 66.98 -36.34 -48.13
C ALA A 237 67.88 -37.59 -48.18
N GLN A 238 67.38 -38.72 -47.66
CA GLN A 238 68.10 -39.99 -47.64
C GLN A 238 68.32 -40.56 -49.05
N LEU A 239 67.34 -40.42 -49.95
CA LEU A 239 67.47 -40.80 -51.36
C LEU A 239 68.54 -39.94 -52.05
N ASN A 240 68.55 -38.62 -51.79
CA ASN A 240 69.52 -37.71 -52.38
C ASN A 240 70.95 -38.03 -51.93
N GLU A 241 71.14 -38.31 -50.65
CA GLU A 241 72.45 -38.75 -50.09
C GLU A 241 72.91 -40.09 -50.70
N SER A 242 71.98 -41.03 -50.93
CA SER A 242 72.31 -42.30 -51.59
C SER A 242 72.72 -42.11 -53.06
N LEU A 243 72.12 -41.16 -53.76
CA LEU A 243 72.44 -40.81 -55.13
C LEU A 243 73.81 -40.13 -55.23
N GLU A 244 74.12 -39.19 -54.34
CA GLU A 244 75.44 -38.57 -54.25
C GLU A 244 76.53 -39.59 -53.98
N ASN A 245 76.32 -40.51 -53.03
CA ASN A 245 77.27 -41.59 -52.76
C ASN A 245 77.44 -42.53 -53.95
N SER A 246 76.36 -42.84 -54.68
CA SER A 246 76.40 -43.65 -55.90
C SER A 246 77.20 -42.97 -57.02
N GLU A 247 77.00 -41.67 -57.24
CA GLU A 247 77.74 -40.89 -58.24
C GLU A 247 79.22 -40.72 -57.86
N LEU A 248 79.53 -40.50 -56.58
CA LEU A 248 80.91 -40.52 -56.07
C LEU A 248 81.59 -41.88 -56.29
N LEU A 249 80.87 -42.99 -56.04
CA LEU A 249 81.36 -44.35 -56.29
C LEU A 249 81.62 -44.64 -57.77
N LYS A 250 80.85 -44.04 -58.68
CA LYS A 250 81.10 -44.11 -60.12
C LYS A 250 82.27 -43.24 -60.55
N ALA A 251 82.46 -42.06 -59.96
CA ALA A 251 83.56 -41.15 -60.30
C ALA A 251 84.94 -41.65 -59.83
N VAL A 252 84.98 -42.57 -58.85
CA VAL A 252 86.22 -43.16 -58.31
C VAL A 252 86.61 -44.47 -59.03
N ARG A 253 85.76 -45.01 -59.92
CA ARG A 253 86.06 -46.18 -60.77
C ARG A 253 86.55 -45.75 -62.15
#